data_AF-A0A1F9PQX1-F1
#
_entry.id   AF-A0A1F9PQX1-F1
#
_cell.length_a   1.000
_cell.length_b   1.000
_cell.length_c   1.000
_cell.angle_alpha   90.00
_cell.angle_beta   90.00
_cell.angle_gamma   90.00
#
_symmetry.space_group_name_H-M   'P 1'
#
loop_
_entity.id
_entity.type
_entity.pdbx_description
1 polymer ?
#
loop_
_entity_poly.entity_id
_entity_poly.type
_entity_poly.pdbx_seq_one_letter_code
_entity_poly.pdbx_strand_id
1 'polypeptide(L)' 'MLILAIDTATEKGSLALLAGDRVLLEYSLESHSDYLTRLMPGVAAILRDTGKEAAELAAVAVSVGPGNFTGLRIGLA' A
#
# COMPACT_ATOMS: atom_id res chain seq x y z
N MET A 1 -9.87 -13.74 3.49
CA MET A 1 -9.94 -12.32 3.89
C MET A 1 -8.97 -11.54 3.02
N LEU A 2 -9.41 -10.47 2.36
CA LEU A 2 -8.57 -9.67 1.47
C LEU A 2 -8.06 -8.43 2.23
N ILE A 3 -6.74 -8.21 2.27
CA ILE A 3 -6.12 -7.12 3.02
C ILE A 3 -5.18 -6.35 2.10
N LEU A 4 -5.30 -5.03 2.11
CA LEU A 4 -4.32 -4.14 1.50
C LEU A 4 -3.36 -3.64 2.57
N ALA A 5 -2.06 -3.90 2.44
CA ALA A 5 -1.02 -3.38 3.31
C ALA A 5 -0.28 -2.23 2.63
N ILE A 6 -0.02 -1.16 3.38
CA ILE A 6 0.65 0.06 2.94
C ILE A 6 1.81 0.36 3.89
N ASP A 7 3.01 0.46 3.36
CA ASP A 7 4.17 0.96 4.09
C ASP A 7 4.77 2.17 3.38
N THR A 8 4.79 3.30 4.07
CA THR A 8 5.41 4.55 3.61
C THR A 8 6.36 5.10 4.68
N ALA A 9 6.79 4.27 5.63
CA ALA A 9 7.58 4.69 6.79
C ALA A 9 9.04 5.01 6.42
N THR A 10 9.58 4.43 5.35
CA THR A 10 11.00 4.57 4.97
C THR A 10 11.18 5.22 3.60
N GLU A 11 12.43 5.41 3.13
CA GLU A 11 12.73 5.96 1.79
C GLU A 11 12.19 5.12 0.63
N LYS A 12 11.88 3.85 0.87
CA LYS A 12 11.18 2.97 -0.06
C LYS A 12 9.83 2.61 0.55
N GLY A 13 8.76 3.02 -0.11
CA GLY A 13 7.41 2.61 0.27
C GLY A 13 7.04 1.33 -0.47
N SER A 14 5.99 0.67 -0.01
CA SER A 14 5.43 -0.48 -0.70
C SER A 14 3.93 -0.62 -0.44
N LEU A 15 3.28 -1.34 -1.34
CA LEU A 15 1.91 -1.81 -1.23
C LEU A 15 1.91 -3.31 -1.42
N ALA A 16 1.06 -4.03 -0.68
CA ALA A 16 0.84 -5.45 -0.89
C ALA A 16 -0.64 -5.79 -0.77
N LEU A 17 -1.14 -6.67 -1.64
CA LEU A 17 -2.48 -7.24 -1.51
C LEU A 17 -2.36 -8.70 -1.07
N LEU A 18 -3.05 -9.03 0.02
CA LEU A 18 -3.01 -10.35 0.63
C LEU A 18 -4.39 -10.99 0.60
N ALA A 19 -4.43 -12.30 0.33
CA ALA A 19 -5.61 -13.14 0.48
C ALA A 19 -5.33 -14.24 1.50
N GLY A 20 -5.78 -14.05 2.75
CA GLY A 20 -5.35 -14.87 3.88
C GLY A 20 -3.84 -14.69 4.11
N ASP A 21 -3.10 -15.78 4.14
CA ASP A 21 -1.64 -15.77 4.38
C ASP A 21 -0.82 -15.67 3.08
N ARG A 22 -1.47 -15.48 1.93
CA ARG A 22 -0.82 -15.40 0.64
C ARG A 22 -0.78 -13.98 0.12
N VAL A 23 0.41 -13.52 -0.23
CA VAL A 23 0.59 -12.29 -1.02
C VAL A 23 0.20 -12.56 -2.47
N LEU A 24 -0.75 -11.78 -2.98
CA LEU A 24 -1.21 -11.84 -4.36
C LEU A 24 -0.35 -10.97 -5.27
N LEU A 25 -0.02 -9.76 -4.81
CA LEU A 25 0.81 -8.82 -5.56
C LEU A 25 1.48 -7.83 -4.60
N GLU A 26 2.69 -7.39 -4.96
CA GLU A 26 3.44 -6.34 -4.29
C GLU A 26 3.77 -5.24 -5.29
N TYR A 27 3.80 -4.00 -4.82
CA TYR A 27 4.15 -2.83 -5.62
C TYR A 27 5.11 -1.95 -4.83
N SER A 28 6.30 -1.70 -5.40
CA SER A 28 7.34 -0.88 -4.78
C SER A 28 7.20 0.60 -5.17
N LEU A 29 7.29 1.47 -4.18
CA LEU A 29 7.36 2.92 -4.32
C LEU A 29 8.81 3.36 -4.11
N GLU A 30 9.52 3.57 -5.22
CA GLU A 30 10.99 3.71 -5.21
C GLU A 30 11.52 5.04 -4.63
N SER A 31 10.71 6.10 -4.55
CA SER A 31 11.17 7.40 -4.08
C SER A 31 10.12 8.17 -3.26
N HIS A 32 10.60 8.91 -2.26
CA HIS A 32 9.79 9.73 -1.36
C HIS A 32 9.00 10.84 -2.07
N SER A 33 9.58 11.46 -3.09
CA SER A 33 8.93 12.50 -3.90
C SER A 33 7.71 11.99 -4.65
N ASP A 34 7.63 10.68 -4.87
CA ASP A 34 6.57 10.07 -5.66
C ASP A 34 5.42 9.51 -4.81
N TYR A 35 5.48 9.51 -3.47
CA TYR A 35 4.46 8.83 -2.67
C TYR A 35 3.06 9.41 -2.86
N LEU A 36 2.94 10.74 -2.84
CA LEU A 36 1.65 11.41 -3.01
C LEU A 36 1.03 11.14 -4.38
N THR A 37 1.85 11.00 -5.42
CA THR A 37 1.38 10.83 -6.80
C THR A 37 1.26 9.37 -7.22
N ARG A 38 2.00 8.45 -6.59
CA ARG A 38 2.05 7.02 -6.97
C ARG A 38 1.33 6.08 -6.02
N LEU A 39 1.03 6.49 -4.78
CA LEU A 39 0.33 5.63 -3.82
C LEU A 39 -1.04 5.19 -4.36
N MET A 40 -1.90 6.15 -4.72
CA MET A 40 -3.24 5.84 -5.21
C MET A 40 -3.25 5.14 -6.58
N PRO A 41 -2.43 5.55 -7.56
CA PRO A 41 -2.25 4.76 -8.78
C PRO A 41 -1.71 3.35 -8.53
N GLY A 42 -0.83 3.17 -7.54
CA GLY A 42 -0.30 1.87 -7.13
C GLY A 42 -1.39 0.96 -6.55
N VAL A 43 -2.25 1.50 -5.68
CA VAL A 43 -3.42 0.76 -5.14
C VAL A 43 -4.37 0.37 -6.27
N ALA A 44 -4.69 1.31 -7.17
CA ALA A 44 -5.54 1.04 -8.32
C ALA A 44 -4.92 -0.02 -9.26
N ALA A 45 -3.60 0.03 -9.47
CA ALA A 45 -2.88 -0.96 -10.25
C ALA A 45 -2.94 -2.35 -9.60
N ILE A 46 -2.67 -2.46 -8.30
CA ILE A 46 -2.75 -3.72 -7.55
C ILE A 46 -4.15 -4.35 -7.65
N LEU A 47 -5.20 -3.57 -7.47
CA LEU A 47 -6.58 -4.06 -7.52
C LEU A 47 -6.93 -4.52 -8.94
N ARG A 48 -6.61 -3.71 -9.95
CA ARG A 48 -6.83 -4.04 -11.36
C ARG A 48 -6.07 -5.31 -11.77
N ASP A 49 -4.78 -5.39 -11.45
CA ASP A 49 -3.90 -6.46 -11.91
C ASP A 49 -4.18 -7.79 -11.19
N THR A 50 -4.81 -7.74 -10.01
CA THR A 50 -5.31 -8.93 -9.31
C THR A 50 -6.79 -9.24 -9.60
N GLY A 51 -7.47 -8.42 -10.41
CA GLY A 51 -8.89 -8.57 -10.72
C GLY A 51 -9.79 -8.43 -9.49
N LYS A 52 -9.39 -7.57 -8.54
CA LYS A 52 -10.07 -7.31 -7.27
C LYS A 52 -10.68 -5.92 -7.22
N GLU A 53 -11.78 -5.81 -6.48
CA GLU A 53 -12.44 -4.54 -6.21
C GLU A 53 -12.13 -4.06 -4.79
N ALA A 54 -12.10 -2.74 -4.61
CA ALA A 54 -11.88 -2.14 -3.28
C ALA A 54 -12.95 -2.59 -2.26
N ALA A 55 -14.18 -2.87 -2.71
CA ALA A 55 -15.27 -3.37 -1.88
C ALA A 55 -15.03 -4.79 -1.34
N GLU A 56 -14.11 -5.57 -1.94
CA GLU A 56 -13.73 -6.89 -1.44
C GLU A 56 -12.71 -6.82 -0.30
N LEU A 57 -12.11 -5.64 -0.05
CA LEU A 57 -11.15 -5.45 1.04
C LEU A 57 -11.85 -5.56 2.38
N ALA A 58 -11.39 -6.51 3.18
CA ALA A 58 -11.83 -6.67 4.55
C ALA A 58 -11.10 -5.72 5.51
N ALA A 59 -9.88 -5.30 5.16
CA ALA A 59 -9.09 -4.37 5.95
C ALA A 59 -8.02 -3.66 5.09
N VAL A 60 -7.62 -2.48 5.58
CA VAL A 60 -6.41 -1.78 5.14
C VAL A 60 -5.47 -1.68 6.32
N ALA A 61 -4.25 -2.21 6.16
CA ALA A 61 -3.19 -2.14 7.15
C ALA A 61 -2.18 -1.08 6.73
N VAL A 62 -1.78 -0.22 7.66
CA VAL A 62 -0.82 0.86 7.40
C VAL A 62 0.29 0.79 8.44
N SER A 63 1.54 0.92 8.00
CA SER A 63 2.70 1.02 8.89
C SER A 63 2.65 2.31 9.72
N VAL A 64 2.83 2.18 11.04
CA VAL A 64 2.83 3.32 11.99
C VAL A 64 4.24 3.71 12.46
N GLY A 65 5.28 3.12 11.87
CA GLY A 65 6.68 3.45 12.14
C GLY A 65 7.37 2.53 13.16
N PRO A 66 8.60 2.90 13.60
CA PRO A 66 9.27 4.19 13.41
C PRO A 66 9.66 4.49 11.95
N GLY A 67 9.70 5.77 11.56
CA GLY A 67 9.97 6.16 10.18
C GLY A 67 9.88 7.68 9.93
N ASN A 68 9.98 8.09 8.66
CA ASN A 68 9.81 9.48 8.26
C ASN A 68 8.38 9.95 8.55
N PHE A 69 8.26 11.01 9.35
CA PHE A 69 7.01 11.63 9.73
C PHE A 69 6.09 12.00 8.55
N THR A 70 6.66 12.51 7.46
CA THR A 70 5.89 12.87 6.26
C THR A 70 5.30 11.63 5.59
N GLY A 71 6.12 10.58 5.42
CA GLY A 71 5.68 9.32 4.82
C GLY A 71 4.60 8.63 5.64
N LEU A 72 4.75 8.57 6.97
CA LEU A 72 3.75 7.99 7.88
C LEU A 72 2.40 8.70 7.80
N ARG A 73 2.39 10.04 7.71
CA ARG A 73 1.15 10.80 7.55
C ARG A 73 0.48 10.58 6.21
N ILE A 74 1.25 10.40 5.13
CA ILE A 74 0.71 10.11 3.79
C ILE A 74 0.04 8.74 3.75
N GLY A 75 0.62 7.73 4.41
CA GLY A 75 0.02 6.40 4.46
C GLY A 75 -1.26 6.34 5.30
N LEU A 76 -1.35 7.18 6.35
CA LEU A 76 -2.47 7.19 7.29
C LEU A 76 -3.67 8.05 6.83
N ALA A 77 -3.43 9.07 6.00
CA ALA A 77 -4.44 10.02 5.54
C ALA A 77 -5.27 9.50 4.36
#